data_AF-A0A852X225-F1
#
_entry.id   AF-A0A852X225-F1
#
_cell.length_a   1.000
_cell.length_b   1.000
_cell.length_c   1.000
_cell.angle_alpha   90.00
_cell.angle_beta   90.00
_cell.angle_gamma   90.00
#
_symmetry.space_group_name_H-M   'P 1'
#
loop_
_entity.id
_entity.type
_entity.pdbx_description
1 polymer ?
#
loop_
_entity_poly.entity_id
_entity_poly.type
_entity_poly.pdbx_seq_one_letter_code
_entity_poly.pdbx_strand_id
1 'polypeptide(L)'
;MPAKVADYGVDPAQLAMTVYKDASCGCCSGWVDHAEDNGFTITTEHPEALHEVWERHDIPLDMQSCHLSLNSDGEVFVGHVPARFVLKYLADPPQGARGLSVPAMPVGTPGMEQEAEFDPYEVMLLTDGEPKVFADVRKASQQRV
;
A
#
# COMPACT_ATOMS: atom_id res chain seq x y z
N MET A 1 6.28 -7.34 15.85
CA MET A 1 5.63 -8.00 14.70
C MET A 1 4.64 -9.05 15.20
N PRO A 2 3.36 -9.02 14.77
CA PRO A 2 2.36 -10.04 15.09
C PRO A 2 2.74 -11.43 14.56
N ALA A 3 2.31 -12.50 15.24
CA ALA A 3 2.65 -13.88 14.85
C ALA A 3 2.24 -14.24 13.41
N LYS A 4 1.04 -13.82 12.98
CA LYS A 4 0.53 -14.05 11.62
C LYS A 4 1.37 -13.37 10.53
N VAL A 5 2.05 -12.28 10.89
CA VAL A 5 2.92 -11.53 9.97
C VAL A 5 4.28 -12.22 9.85
N ALA A 6 4.77 -12.85 10.94
CA ALA A 6 5.99 -13.64 10.93
C ALA A 6 5.94 -14.83 9.96
N ASP A 7 4.74 -15.39 9.73
CA ASP A 7 4.52 -16.51 8.80
C ASP A 7 4.84 -16.16 7.33
N TYR A 8 4.89 -14.87 6.98
CA TYR A 8 5.28 -14.41 5.64
C TYR A 8 6.80 -14.44 5.42
N GLY A 9 7.61 -14.54 6.49
CA GLY A 9 9.08 -14.62 6.37
C GLY A 9 9.77 -13.33 5.90
N VAL A 10 9.11 -12.17 6.06
CA VAL A 10 9.64 -10.84 5.69
C VAL A 10 10.65 -10.35 6.73
N ASP A 11 11.72 -9.69 6.28
CA ASP A 11 12.68 -9.04 7.18
C ASP A 11 11.98 -7.86 7.90
N PRO A 12 11.97 -7.82 9.26
CA PRO A 12 11.38 -6.70 10.00
C PRO A 12 11.89 -5.32 9.59
N ALA A 13 13.11 -5.19 9.05
CA ALA A 13 13.63 -3.92 8.54
C ALA A 13 12.77 -3.38 7.38
N GLN A 14 12.27 -4.26 6.51
CA GLN A 14 11.43 -3.90 5.36
C GLN A 14 10.02 -3.45 5.76
N LEU A 15 9.61 -3.69 7.01
CA LEU A 15 8.32 -3.27 7.56
C LEU A 15 8.35 -1.84 8.12
N ALA A 16 9.52 -1.19 8.15
CA ALA A 16 9.61 0.24 8.44
C ALA A 16 9.33 1.04 7.17
N MET A 17 8.32 1.92 7.22
CA MET A 17 7.90 2.71 6.07
C MET A 17 7.69 4.18 6.41
N THR A 18 8.04 5.04 5.46
CA THR A 18 7.61 6.44 5.43
C THR A 18 6.35 6.56 4.58
N VAL A 19 5.30 7.15 5.14
CA VAL A 19 4.01 7.38 4.46
C VAL A 19 3.83 8.87 4.18
N TYR A 20 3.89 9.23 2.90
CA TYR A 20 3.61 10.56 2.40
C TYR A 20 2.12 10.74 2.16
N LYS A 21 1.48 11.62 2.93
CA LYS A 21 0.04 11.87 2.85
C LYS A 21 -0.30 13.33 3.16
N ASP A 22 -1.46 13.78 2.70
CA ASP A 22 -2.05 15.02 3.23
C ASP A 22 -2.38 14.87 4.73
N ALA A 23 -2.10 15.89 5.54
CA ALA A 23 -2.33 15.87 6.98
C ALA A 23 -3.81 15.65 7.34
N SER A 24 -4.73 16.17 6.52
CA SER A 24 -6.18 16.12 6.71
C SER A 24 -6.86 14.88 6.11
N CYS A 25 -6.13 14.05 5.35
CA CYS A 25 -6.67 12.83 4.75
C CYS A 25 -6.96 11.76 5.82
N GLY A 26 -8.23 11.62 6.21
CA GLY A 26 -8.68 10.67 7.23
C GLY A 26 -8.53 9.20 6.82
N CYS A 27 -8.86 8.85 5.57
CA CYS A 27 -8.72 7.48 5.10
C CYS A 27 -7.25 7.02 5.03
N CYS A 28 -6.34 7.93 4.68
CA CYS A 28 -4.90 7.68 4.71
C CYS A 28 -4.43 7.35 6.14
N SER A 29 -4.95 8.03 7.15
CA SER A 29 -4.67 7.68 8.56
C SER A 29 -5.23 6.31 8.93
N GLY A 30 -6.43 5.95 8.46
CA GLY A 30 -6.98 4.61 8.66
C GLY A 30 -6.14 3.50 8.01
N TRP A 31 -5.49 3.78 6.88
CA TRP A 31 -4.52 2.85 6.30
C TRP A 31 -3.25 2.71 7.15
N VAL A 32 -2.76 3.81 7.73
CA VAL A 32 -1.64 3.80 8.67
C VAL A 32 -1.97 2.93 9.88
N ASP A 33 -3.13 3.11 10.50
CA ASP A 33 -3.59 2.30 11.63
C ASP A 33 -3.63 0.81 11.24
N HIS A 34 -4.18 0.49 10.06
CA HIS A 34 -4.19 -0.87 9.53
C HIS A 34 -2.77 -1.44 9.34
N ALA A 35 -1.82 -0.65 8.85
CA ALA A 35 -0.44 -1.08 8.70
C ALA A 35 0.21 -1.36 10.06
N GLU A 36 0.06 -0.45 11.03
CA GLU A 36 0.60 -0.61 12.39
C GLU A 36 0.02 -1.84 13.12
N ASP A 37 -1.29 -2.07 13.00
CA ASP A 37 -1.97 -3.26 13.51
C ASP A 37 -1.41 -4.57 12.90
N ASN A 38 -0.86 -4.49 11.69
CA ASN A 38 -0.19 -5.58 11.00
C ASN A 38 1.34 -5.54 11.14
N GLY A 39 1.86 -4.82 12.14
CA GLY A 39 3.25 -4.89 12.57
C GLY A 39 4.23 -4.03 11.78
N PHE A 40 3.75 -3.16 10.91
CA PHE A 40 4.56 -2.16 10.23
C PHE A 40 4.92 -1.04 11.21
N THR A 41 6.10 -0.45 11.03
CA THR A 41 6.50 0.77 11.76
C THR A 41 6.38 1.94 10.81
N ILE A 42 5.41 2.83 11.06
CA ILE A 42 5.09 3.91 10.15
C ILE A 42 5.65 5.24 10.66
N THR A 43 6.29 6.00 9.77
CA THR A 43 6.59 7.42 9.95
C THR A 43 5.79 8.22 8.93
N THR A 44 4.96 9.16 9.36
CA THR A 44 4.15 9.97 8.44
C THR A 44 4.86 11.27 8.06
N GLU A 45 4.90 11.58 6.77
CA GLU A 45 5.36 12.87 6.24
C GLU A 45 4.21 13.58 5.52
N HIS A 46 4.15 14.91 5.70
CA HIS A 46 3.12 15.78 5.12
C HIS A 46 3.76 16.77 4.17
N PRO A 47 4.03 16.36 2.91
CA PRO A 47 4.57 17.26 1.91
C PRO A 47 3.57 18.38 1.63
N GLU A 48 4.07 19.59 1.33
CA GLU A 48 3.23 20.70 0.88
C GLU A 48 2.47 20.36 -0.40
N ALA A 49 3.07 19.52 -1.25
CA ALA A 49 2.51 19.10 -2.51
C ALA A 49 2.79 17.62 -2.79
N LEU A 50 1.79 16.76 -2.61
CA LEU A 50 1.94 15.31 -2.80
C LEU A 50 2.32 14.93 -4.24
N HIS A 51 1.97 15.76 -5.23
CA HIS A 51 2.36 15.55 -6.63
C HIS A 51 3.88 15.48 -6.85
N GLU A 52 4.66 16.26 -6.09
CA GLU A 52 6.12 16.22 -6.16
C GLU A 52 6.69 14.88 -5.65
N VAL A 53 5.99 14.23 -4.72
CA VAL A 53 6.34 12.88 -4.27
C VAL A 53 6.05 11.88 -5.38
N TRP A 54 4.91 11.99 -6.06
CA TRP A 54 4.60 11.13 -7.21
C TRP A 54 5.66 11.25 -8.32
N GLU A 55 6.04 12.47 -8.67
CA GLU A 55 7.06 12.73 -9.70
C GLU A 55 8.44 12.19 -9.29
N ARG A 56 8.87 12.42 -8.04
CA ARG A 56 10.15 11.94 -7.52
C ARG A 56 10.28 10.42 -7.55
N HIS A 57 9.18 9.72 -7.36
CA HIS A 57 9.11 8.26 -7.37
C HIS A 57 8.55 7.72 -8.69
N ASP A 58 8.52 8.53 -9.76
CA ASP A 58 8.07 8.15 -11.10
C ASP A 58 6.71 7.43 -11.12
N ILE A 59 5.76 7.83 -10.27
CA ILE A 59 4.44 7.19 -10.17
C ILE A 59 3.53 7.72 -11.28
N PRO A 60 3.16 6.88 -12.28
CA PRO A 60 2.33 7.32 -13.39
C PRO A 60 0.91 7.65 -12.91
N LEU A 61 0.26 8.59 -13.60
CA LEU A 61 -1.00 9.20 -13.17
C LEU A 61 -2.12 8.17 -12.91
N ASP A 62 -2.19 7.13 -13.73
CA ASP A 62 -3.16 6.04 -13.63
C ASP A 62 -2.90 5.10 -12.45
N MET A 63 -1.72 5.18 -11.82
CA MET A 63 -1.35 4.40 -10.63
C MET A 63 -1.35 5.23 -9.34
N GLN A 64 -1.71 6.52 -9.40
CA GLN A 64 -1.75 7.39 -8.23
C GLN A 64 -3.01 7.16 -7.37
N SER A 65 -2.90 7.57 -6.10
CA SER A 65 -3.96 7.49 -5.10
C SER A 65 -3.81 8.66 -4.11
N CYS A 66 -4.20 8.48 -2.84
CA CYS A 66 -4.19 9.50 -1.80
C CYS A 66 -2.89 9.56 -0.98
N HIS A 67 -2.06 8.51 -0.99
CA HIS A 67 -0.79 8.47 -0.25
C HIS A 67 0.22 7.49 -0.88
N LEU A 68 1.50 7.71 -0.60
CA LEU A 68 2.60 6.82 -0.98
C LEU A 68 3.31 6.32 0.27
N SER A 69 3.56 5.02 0.34
CA SER A 69 4.37 4.38 1.38
C SER A 69 5.69 3.90 0.79
N LEU A 70 6.81 4.23 1.42
CA LEU A 70 8.16 3.91 0.98
C LEU A 70 8.88 3.12 2.06
N ASN A 71 9.39 1.93 1.78
CA ASN A 71 10.18 1.16 2.74
C ASN A 71 11.68 1.50 2.68
N SER A 72 12.47 0.88 3.57
CA SER A 72 13.93 1.05 3.63
C SER A 72 14.68 0.66 2.35
N ASP A 73 14.09 -0.24 1.56
CA ASP A 73 14.71 -0.83 0.38
C ASP A 73 14.37 -0.06 -0.91
N GLY A 74 13.55 0.99 -0.78
CA GLY A 74 13.14 1.85 -1.89
C GLY A 74 11.87 1.39 -2.61
N GLU A 75 11.17 0.40 -2.09
CA GLU A 75 9.93 -0.13 -2.66
C GLU A 75 8.73 0.74 -2.27
N VAL A 76 7.83 0.94 -3.23
CA VAL A 76 6.72 1.89 -3.13
C VAL A 76 5.36 1.20 -3.11
N PHE A 77 4.51 1.57 -2.15
CA PHE A 77 3.14 1.09 -2.05
C PHE A 77 2.18 2.29 -2.13
N VAL A 78 1.40 2.35 -3.21
CA VAL A 78 0.56 3.51 -3.53
C VAL A 78 -0.88 3.24 -3.21
N GLY A 79 -1.48 4.12 -2.41
CA GLY A 79 -2.89 4.03 -2.03
C GLY A 79 -3.17 2.90 -1.05
N HIS A 80 -4.43 2.49 -1.00
CA HIS A 80 -4.95 1.59 0.03
C HIS A 80 -4.63 0.11 -0.23
N VAL A 81 -3.36 -0.21 -0.48
CA VAL A 81 -2.88 -1.58 -0.66
C VAL A 81 -3.01 -2.34 0.67
N PRO A 82 -3.74 -3.46 0.74
CA PRO A 82 -3.82 -4.22 2.00
C PRO A 82 -2.47 -4.77 2.45
N ALA A 83 -2.18 -4.64 3.74
CA ALA A 83 -0.98 -5.21 4.38
C ALA A 83 -0.68 -6.65 3.95
N ARG A 84 -1.71 -7.49 3.76
CA ARG A 84 -1.56 -8.86 3.22
C ARG A 84 -0.77 -8.91 1.91
N PHE A 85 -1.09 -8.03 0.97
CA PHE A 85 -0.45 -8.01 -0.35
C PHE A 85 0.93 -7.35 -0.29
N VAL A 86 1.11 -6.34 0.56
CA VAL A 86 2.42 -5.77 0.88
C VAL A 86 3.35 -6.87 1.39
N LEU A 87 2.92 -7.66 2.39
CA LEU A 87 3.70 -8.76 2.96
C LEU A 87 4.00 -9.86 1.94
N LYS A 88 3.03 -10.22 1.08
CA LYS A 88 3.28 -11.18 -0.02
C LYS A 88 4.31 -10.68 -1.00
N TYR A 89 4.25 -9.41 -1.36
CA TYR A 89 5.21 -8.79 -2.26
C TYR A 89 6.61 -8.76 -1.63
N LEU A 90 6.75 -8.35 -0.36
CA LEU A 90 8.05 -8.31 0.31
C LEU A 90 8.67 -9.71 0.49
N ALA A 91 7.84 -10.75 0.66
CA ALA A 91 8.31 -12.12 0.83
C ALA A 91 8.85 -12.74 -0.48
N ASP A 92 8.30 -12.35 -1.63
CA ASP A 92 8.70 -12.84 -2.96
C ASP A 92 8.45 -11.74 -4.02
N PRO A 93 9.31 -10.70 -4.05
CA PRO A 93 9.08 -9.54 -4.90
C PRO A 93 9.25 -9.93 -6.38
N PRO A 94 8.21 -9.73 -7.23
CA PRO A 94 8.31 -10.08 -8.64
C PRO A 94 9.45 -9.33 -9.34
N GLN A 95 10.20 -10.03 -10.19
CA GLN A 95 11.35 -9.44 -10.90
C GLN A 95 10.95 -8.19 -11.71
N GLY A 96 11.67 -7.09 -11.49
CA GLY A 96 11.43 -5.82 -12.18
C GLY A 96 10.21 -5.05 -11.68
N ALA A 97 9.57 -5.52 -10.60
CA ALA A 97 8.62 -4.72 -9.85
C ALA A 97 9.37 -3.84 -8.84
N ARG A 98 8.78 -2.68 -8.56
CA ARG A 98 9.25 -1.72 -7.56
C ARG A 98 8.23 -1.47 -6.46
N GLY A 99 7.15 -2.24 -6.45
CA GLY A 99 6.11 -2.21 -5.43
C GLY A 99 4.70 -2.40 -6.00
N LEU A 100 3.70 -1.91 -5.27
CA LEU A 100 2.28 -2.13 -5.57
C LEU A 100 1.49 -0.82 -5.59
N SER A 101 0.38 -0.81 -6.31
CA SER A 101 -0.61 0.26 -6.26
C SER A 101 -2.02 -0.29 -6.16
N VAL A 102 -2.86 0.37 -5.36
CA VAL A 102 -4.32 0.34 -5.53
C VAL A 102 -4.69 1.75 -5.99
N PRO A 103 -4.90 1.96 -7.31
CA PRO A 103 -5.20 3.28 -7.85
C PRO A 103 -6.57 3.80 -7.38
N ALA A 104 -6.73 5.12 -7.46
CA ALA A 104 -7.93 5.82 -6.95
C ALA A 104 -8.18 5.52 -5.47
N MET A 105 -9.42 5.32 -5.03
CA MET A 105 -9.78 4.99 -3.64
C MET A 105 -11.06 4.12 -3.60
N PRO A 106 -10.97 2.82 -3.94
CA PRO A 106 -12.13 1.93 -3.93
C PRO A 106 -12.74 1.78 -2.53
N VAL A 107 -14.07 1.75 -2.42
CA VAL A 107 -14.73 1.55 -1.11
C VAL A 107 -14.45 0.14 -0.60
N GLY A 108 -14.12 0.02 0.69
CA GLY A 108 -13.84 -1.26 1.33
C GLY A 108 -12.36 -1.67 1.35
N THR A 109 -11.47 -0.90 0.73
CA THR A 109 -10.02 -1.03 0.96
C THR A 109 -9.66 -0.59 2.39
N PRO A 110 -8.49 -0.99 2.95
CA PRO A 110 -8.14 -0.64 4.32
C PRO A 110 -8.02 0.86 4.56
N GLY A 111 -8.77 1.39 5.52
CA GLY A 111 -8.93 2.83 5.76
C GLY A 111 -10.07 3.49 4.97
N MET A 112 -10.76 2.73 4.10
CA MET A 112 -11.91 3.15 3.29
C MET A 112 -13.13 2.23 3.52
N GLU A 113 -13.18 1.51 4.64
CA GLU A 113 -14.29 0.63 4.97
C GLU A 113 -15.57 1.41 5.25
N GLN A 114 -16.68 1.00 4.62
CA GLN A 114 -18.00 1.54 4.88
C GLN A 114 -19.01 0.40 5.03
N GLU A 115 -19.38 0.11 6.28
CA GLU A 115 -20.38 -0.91 6.64
C GLU A 115 -20.22 -2.24 5.87
N ALA A 116 -21.13 -2.52 4.94
CA ALA A 116 -21.16 -3.72 4.10
C ALA A 116 -20.81 -3.45 2.63
N GLU A 117 -20.46 -2.22 2.27
CA GLU A 117 -20.08 -1.84 0.91
C GLU A 117 -18.65 -2.28 0.59
N PHE A 118 -18.46 -2.78 -0.62
CA PHE A 118 -17.16 -3.23 -1.11
C PHE A 118 -17.11 -3.15 -2.63
N ASP A 119 -16.22 -2.32 -3.15
CA ASP A 119 -15.93 -2.25 -4.57
C ASP A 119 -14.85 -3.26 -4.93
N PRO A 120 -15.09 -4.19 -5.88
CA PRO A 120 -14.03 -5.02 -6.42
C PRO A 120 -12.91 -4.16 -7.01
N TYR A 121 -11.66 -4.49 -6.67
CA TYR A 121 -10.50 -3.75 -7.16
C TYR A 121 -9.32 -4.68 -7.45
N GLU A 122 -8.36 -4.15 -8.19
CA GLU A 122 -7.11 -4.82 -8.51
C GLU A 122 -5.97 -4.16 -7.73
N VAL A 123 -5.09 -5.00 -7.19
CA VAL A 123 -3.77 -4.57 -6.74
C VAL A 123 -2.84 -4.69 -7.93
N MET A 124 -2.22 -3.59 -8.33
CA MET A 124 -1.35 -3.49 -9.49
C MET A 124 0.11 -3.58 -9.08
N LEU A 125 0.93 -4.25 -9.89
CA LEU A 125 2.40 -4.19 -9.84
C LEU A 125 2.86 -2.90 -10.50
N LEU A 126 3.70 -2.16 -9.79
CA LEU A 126 4.46 -1.06 -10.35
C LEU A 126 5.72 -1.63 -10.98
N THR A 127 5.88 -1.43 -12.28
CA THR A 127 7.07 -1.82 -13.06
C THR A 127 7.53 -0.65 -13.91
N ASP A 128 8.70 -0.75 -14.54
CA ASP A 128 9.19 0.28 -15.48
C ASP A 128 8.41 0.31 -16.82
N GLY A 129 7.56 -0.70 -17.05
CA GLY A 129 6.69 -0.78 -18.22
C GLY A 129 5.22 -0.78 -17.83
N GLU A 130 4.40 -1.41 -18.67
CA GLU A 130 2.96 -1.53 -18.42
C GLU A 130 2.66 -2.17 -17.05
N PRO A 131 1.81 -1.53 -16.22
CA PRO A 131 1.34 -2.11 -14.98
C PRO A 131 0.68 -3.47 -15.20
N LYS A 132 0.86 -4.38 -14.24
CA LYS A 132 0.30 -5.75 -14.30
C LYS A 132 -0.53 -6.01 -13.06
N VAL A 133 -1.60 -6.79 -13.18
CA VAL A 133 -2.39 -7.20 -12.02
C VAL A 133 -1.55 -8.14 -11.13
N PHE A 134 -1.38 -7.77 -9.87
CA PHE A 134 -0.82 -8.63 -8.81
C PHE A 134 -1.88 -9.53 -8.19
N ALA A 135 -3.04 -8.94 -7.89
CA ALA A 135 -4.14 -9.63 -7.25
C ALA A 135 -5.48 -8.98 -7.59
N ASP A 136 -6.51 -9.82 -7.68
CA ASP A 136 -7.90 -9.40 -7.80
C ASP A 136 -8.60 -9.59 -6.45
N VAL A 137 -9.22 -8.52 -5.95
CA VAL A 137 -9.92 -8.49 -4.67
C VAL A 137 -11.41 -8.25 -4.92
N ARG A 138 -12.24 -9.26 -4.65
CA ARG A 138 -13.70 -9.22 -4.83
C ARG A 138 -14.47 -9.08 -3.53
N LYS A 139 -13.84 -9.33 -2.39
CA LYS A 139 -14.47 -9.34 -1.05
C LYS A 139 -13.48 -8.92 0.04
N ALA A 140 -13.99 -8.25 1.07
CA ALA A 140 -13.19 -7.80 2.20
C ALA A 140 -12.38 -8.90 2.91
N SER A 141 -12.88 -10.14 2.95
CA SER A 141 -12.17 -11.28 3.54
C SER A 141 -10.85 -11.62 2.85
N GLN A 142 -10.67 -11.23 1.58
CA GLN A 142 -9.44 -11.48 0.82
C GLN A 142 -8.29 -10.53 1.20
N GLN A 143 -8.57 -9.46 1.95
CA GLN A 143 -7.60 -8.44 2.35
C GLN A 143 -6.87 -8.76 3.66
N ARG A 144 -7.37 -9.75 4.42
CA ARG A 144 -6.93 -10.05 5.79
C ARG A 144 -5.60 -10.81 5.80
N VAL A 145 -4.73 -10.46 6.75
CA VAL A 145 -3.45 -11.12 7.04
C VAL A 145 -3.66 -12.47 7.74
#